data_AF-A0A0X3VK15-F1
#
_entry.id   AF-A0A0X3VK15-F1
#
_cell.length_a   1.000
_cell.length_b   1.000
_cell.length_c   1.000
_cell.angle_alpha   90.00
_cell.angle_beta   90.00
_cell.angle_gamma   90.00
#
_symmetry.space_group_name_H-M   'P 1'
#
loop_
_entity.id
_entity.type
_entity.pdbx_description
1 polymer ?
#
loop_
_entity_poly.entity_id
_entity_poly.type
_entity_poly.pdbx_seq_one_letter_code
_entity_poly.pdbx_strand_id
1 'polypeptide(L)'
;MPRTAAFDVDDIDTRPKRRRHAADDTPHETYNNVEAPRKRRRSETAADEEHSHRTNSARRSAVAGWDEFEAAASSSNNTDFEAKNALKLRVTNSQQLIKILQDAPFDSFGLHYVQEIKTGKRSFRCGGDSCPLCDDLDHYARKLALFNVALFNESTNEWEHRVWEVGVKIGRKLKAINDDPKRGPLDKDNLYFAISKTGKGTSTEYHLETVKARDLDEDWDVDEIDSKTLTTLKEVIYTDPWERFSSPQELKRVVHRLLEDDTEEDDE
;
A
#
# COMPACT_ATOMS: atom_id res chain seq x y z
N MET A 1 34.39 -56.26 -2.88
CA MET A 1 35.86 -56.28 -2.72
C MET A 1 36.40 -57.05 -3.91
N PRO A 2 37.28 -56.50 -4.79
CA PRO A 2 38.41 -55.57 -4.57
C PRO A 2 38.07 -54.14 -5.05
N ARG A 3 38.61 -53.00 -4.58
CA ARG A 3 39.96 -52.45 -4.26
C ARG A 3 40.83 -52.07 -5.47
N THR A 4 41.25 -50.79 -5.44
CA THR A 4 42.23 -50.02 -6.26
C THR A 4 41.64 -49.37 -7.53
N ALA A 5 41.97 -48.12 -7.91
CA ALA A 5 43.08 -47.26 -7.54
C ALA A 5 42.69 -45.76 -7.54
N ALA A 6 43.43 -44.99 -6.75
CA ALA A 6 43.47 -43.54 -6.73
C ALA A 6 44.15 -42.97 -7.97
N PHE A 7 43.74 -41.77 -8.38
CA PHE A 7 44.54 -40.84 -9.17
C PHE A 7 44.31 -39.43 -8.65
N ASP A 8 45.33 -38.92 -7.95
CA ASP A 8 45.59 -37.50 -7.77
C ASP A 8 46.12 -36.94 -9.10
N VAL A 9 45.60 -35.78 -9.53
CA VAL A 9 46.31 -34.88 -10.43
C VAL A 9 46.01 -33.44 -9.98
N ASP A 10 47.05 -32.83 -9.43
CA ASP A 10 47.22 -31.41 -9.20
C ASP A 10 47.02 -30.57 -10.47
N ASP A 11 46.93 -29.25 -10.25
CA ASP A 11 47.33 -28.18 -11.16
C ASP A 11 46.19 -27.52 -11.95
N ILE A 12 45.93 -26.25 -11.64
CA ILE A 12 46.07 -25.11 -12.57
C ILE A 12 45.75 -23.81 -11.82
N ASP A 13 46.84 -23.12 -11.51
CA ASP A 13 47.20 -21.80 -12.01
C ASP A 13 46.27 -20.57 -11.79
N THR A 14 46.75 -19.76 -10.84
CA THR A 14 46.89 -18.30 -10.76
C THR A 14 46.03 -17.28 -11.56
N ARG A 15 45.72 -16.20 -10.80
CA ARG A 15 45.69 -14.74 -11.13
C ARG A 15 44.38 -14.12 -11.68
N PRO A 16 44.18 -12.77 -11.57
CA PRO A 16 44.93 -11.74 -10.81
C PRO A 16 44.08 -10.76 -9.97
N LYS A 17 44.75 -10.13 -8.99
CA LYS A 17 44.33 -8.92 -8.26
C LYS A 17 44.08 -7.75 -9.21
N ARG A 18 42.93 -7.06 -9.08
CA ARG A 18 42.68 -5.77 -9.74
C ARG A 18 42.65 -4.61 -8.74
N ARG A 19 43.25 -3.52 -9.24
CA ARG A 19 43.79 -2.34 -8.56
C ARG A 19 42.72 -1.44 -7.96
N ARG A 20 43.07 -0.85 -6.81
CA ARG A 20 42.51 0.39 -6.26
C ARG A 20 42.95 1.56 -7.15
N HIS A 21 42.02 2.43 -7.53
CA HIS A 21 42.33 3.80 -7.96
C HIS A 21 41.73 4.76 -6.92
N ALA A 22 42.57 5.70 -6.51
CA ALA A 22 42.30 6.78 -5.59
C ALA A 22 42.32 8.11 -6.35
N ALA A 23 41.64 9.08 -5.75
CA ALA A 23 41.75 10.54 -5.89
C ALA A 23 41.29 11.17 -7.20
N ASP A 24 40.33 12.09 -7.10
CA ASP A 24 40.70 13.49 -7.39
C ASP A 24 39.86 14.48 -6.55
N ASP A 25 40.60 15.34 -5.87
CA ASP A 25 40.18 16.49 -5.07
C ASP A 25 40.28 17.73 -5.97
N THR A 26 39.23 18.53 -6.09
CA THR A 26 39.39 19.96 -6.43
C THR A 26 38.26 20.80 -5.85
N PRO A 27 38.56 21.81 -5.01
CA PRO A 27 37.62 22.86 -4.64
C PRO A 27 37.90 24.15 -5.43
N HIS A 28 36.85 24.87 -5.86
CA HIS A 28 36.95 26.33 -5.99
C HIS A 28 35.60 27.05 -5.94
N GLU A 29 35.57 28.10 -5.14
CA GLU A 29 34.55 29.12 -4.98
C GLU A 29 34.21 29.88 -6.26
N THR A 30 33.01 30.45 -6.36
CA THR A 30 32.85 31.91 -6.47
C THR A 30 31.39 32.37 -6.29
N TYR A 31 31.26 33.48 -5.56
CA TYR A 31 30.07 34.31 -5.38
C TYR A 31 29.63 34.98 -6.69
N ASN A 32 28.33 35.27 -6.85
CA ASN A 32 27.87 36.65 -7.12
C ASN A 32 26.34 36.82 -7.09
N ASN A 33 25.95 37.85 -6.32
CA ASN A 33 24.68 38.58 -6.32
C ASN A 33 24.15 38.93 -7.72
N VAL A 34 22.82 38.90 -7.92
CA VAL A 34 22.05 40.03 -8.48
C VAL A 34 20.61 40.01 -7.95
N GLU A 35 20.27 41.01 -7.16
CA GLU A 35 18.89 41.42 -6.83
C GLU A 35 18.28 42.26 -7.97
N ALA A 36 16.93 42.32 -7.95
CA ALA A 36 16.08 43.45 -8.36
C ALA A 36 15.24 43.29 -9.68
N PRO A 37 14.15 44.09 -9.88
CA PRO A 37 12.78 43.56 -9.88
C PRO A 37 11.92 44.03 -11.07
N ARG A 38 10.89 43.30 -11.53
CA ARG A 38 9.88 43.90 -12.45
C ARG A 38 8.42 43.47 -12.23
N LYS A 39 7.61 44.52 -12.32
CA LYS A 39 6.17 44.71 -12.09
C LYS A 39 5.22 44.03 -13.09
N ARG A 40 4.06 43.63 -12.56
CA ARG A 40 2.65 43.83 -13.01
C ARG A 40 2.16 43.34 -14.38
N ARG A 41 1.12 42.49 -14.35
CA ARG A 41 -0.25 42.68 -14.94
C ARG A 41 -1.13 41.51 -14.47
N ARG A 42 -2.24 41.71 -13.72
CA ARG A 42 -3.65 41.91 -14.18
C ARG A 42 -4.02 40.94 -15.31
N SER A 43 -5.09 40.14 -15.32
CA SER A 43 -6.29 39.88 -14.49
C SER A 43 -7.04 38.72 -15.18
N GLU A 44 -8.16 38.25 -14.60
CA GLU A 44 -9.19 37.38 -15.23
C GLU A 44 -8.84 35.87 -15.17
N THR A 45 -9.66 34.96 -14.67
CA THR A 45 -11.07 34.98 -14.26
C THR A 45 -11.26 33.74 -13.38
N ALA A 46 -11.80 33.91 -12.17
CA ALA A 46 -12.19 32.81 -11.31
C ALA A 46 -13.46 32.17 -11.90
N ALA A 47 -13.33 30.96 -12.40
CA ALA A 47 -14.43 30.01 -12.47
C ALA A 47 -14.28 29.12 -11.24
N ASP A 48 -15.11 29.39 -10.23
CA ASP A 48 -15.29 28.52 -9.07
C ASP A 48 -15.92 27.21 -9.57
N GLU A 49 -15.08 26.23 -9.90
CA GLU A 49 -15.47 24.82 -9.89
C GLU A 49 -15.09 24.27 -8.52
N GLU A 50 -16.11 24.13 -7.69
CA GLU A 50 -16.09 23.57 -6.35
C GLU A 50 -15.69 22.08 -6.42
N HIS A 51 -14.40 21.81 -6.61
CA HIS A 51 -13.82 20.49 -6.43
C HIS A 51 -13.91 20.14 -4.94
N SER A 52 -14.98 19.46 -4.56
CA SER A 52 -15.13 18.87 -3.23
C SER A 52 -13.98 17.91 -2.96
N HIS A 53 -12.96 18.38 -2.24
CA HIS A 53 -11.99 17.51 -1.60
C HIS A 53 -12.78 16.58 -0.68
N ARG A 54 -12.81 15.29 -1.00
CA ARG A 54 -13.41 14.27 -0.14
C ARG A 54 -12.60 14.17 1.15
N THR A 55 -12.90 15.01 2.12
CA THR A 55 -12.33 14.92 3.46
C THR A 55 -12.99 13.76 4.18
N ASN A 56 -12.19 12.80 4.63
CA ASN A 56 -12.62 11.70 5.47
C ASN A 56 -13.29 12.26 6.75
N SER A 57 -14.53 11.84 7.01
CA SER A 57 -15.40 12.26 8.11
C SER A 57 -14.71 12.17 9.49
N ALA A 58 -13.70 11.30 9.60
CA ALA A 58 -12.90 11.07 10.80
C ALA A 58 -12.03 12.27 11.26
N ARG A 59 -11.94 13.36 10.48
CA ARG A 59 -11.12 14.55 10.82
C ARG A 59 -11.91 15.84 11.08
N ARG A 60 -13.24 15.80 11.16
CA ARG A 60 -14.00 16.98 11.59
C ARG A 60 -13.71 17.26 13.06
N SER A 61 -12.86 18.26 13.32
CA SER A 61 -12.73 18.90 14.63
C SER A 61 -14.13 19.20 15.14
N ALA A 62 -14.44 18.80 16.38
CA ALA A 62 -15.77 18.93 16.96
C ALA A 62 -16.27 20.39 16.85
N VAL A 63 -17.24 20.62 15.97
CA VAL A 63 -18.05 21.83 15.93
C VAL A 63 -19.33 21.51 16.68
N ALA A 64 -19.70 22.37 17.63
CA ALA A 64 -20.88 22.16 18.47
C ALA A 64 -22.17 22.51 17.71
N GLY A 65 -23.15 21.61 17.72
CA GLY A 65 -24.46 21.80 17.11
C GLY A 65 -25.28 20.50 17.16
N TRP A 66 -26.60 20.61 17.39
CA TRP A 66 -27.51 19.44 17.35
C TRP A 66 -27.67 18.88 15.94
N ASP A 67 -27.55 19.73 14.92
CA ASP A 67 -27.59 19.34 13.50
C ASP A 67 -26.33 18.55 13.10
N GLU A 68 -25.13 18.94 13.58
CA GLU A 68 -23.91 18.14 13.41
C GLU A 68 -23.93 16.83 14.20
N PHE A 69 -24.56 16.80 15.38
CA PHE A 69 -24.73 15.57 16.15
C PHE A 69 -25.67 14.60 15.43
N GLU A 70 -26.79 15.08 14.89
CA GLU A 70 -27.68 14.28 14.05
C GLU A 70 -27.00 13.87 12.74
N ALA A 71 -26.21 14.74 12.10
CA ALA A 71 -25.42 14.38 10.91
C ALA A 71 -24.34 13.32 11.23
N ALA A 72 -23.65 13.44 12.37
CA ALA A 72 -22.66 12.47 12.85
C ALA A 72 -23.30 11.12 13.23
N ALA A 73 -24.48 11.15 13.85
CA ALA A 73 -25.28 9.97 14.19
C ALA A 73 -25.90 9.31 12.94
N SER A 74 -26.22 10.11 11.92
CA SER A 74 -26.73 9.64 10.61
C SER A 74 -25.60 9.13 9.70
N SER A 75 -24.37 9.64 9.85
CA SER A 75 -23.16 9.11 9.21
C SER A 75 -22.59 7.88 9.93
N SER A 76 -23.42 7.19 10.70
CA SER A 76 -23.02 6.03 11.52
C SER A 76 -22.48 4.89 10.65
N ASN A 77 -21.16 4.90 10.43
CA ASN A 77 -20.26 3.77 10.14
C ASN A 77 -20.57 2.83 8.96
N ASN A 78 -21.76 2.86 8.35
CA ASN A 78 -22.18 1.88 7.36
C ASN A 78 -21.92 2.38 5.93
N THR A 79 -22.19 3.66 5.65
CA THR A 79 -21.89 4.30 4.35
C THR A 79 -20.39 4.39 4.09
N ASP A 80 -19.59 4.76 5.09
CA ASP A 80 -18.13 4.80 4.98
C ASP A 80 -17.51 3.39 4.82
N PHE A 81 -18.13 2.36 5.41
CA PHE A 81 -17.67 0.97 5.28
C PHE A 81 -17.99 0.39 3.90
N GLU A 82 -19.21 0.61 3.38
CA GLU A 82 -19.60 0.18 2.04
C GLU A 82 -18.77 0.90 0.97
N ALA A 83 -18.55 2.21 1.11
CA ALA A 83 -17.70 2.99 0.21
C ALA A 83 -16.24 2.49 0.21
N LYS A 84 -15.65 2.22 1.38
CA LYS A 84 -14.30 1.63 1.47
C LYS A 84 -14.23 0.23 0.88
N ASN A 85 -15.26 -0.60 1.10
CA ASN A 85 -15.32 -1.94 0.51
C ASN A 85 -15.47 -1.90 -1.01
N ALA A 86 -16.19 -0.92 -1.54
CA ALA A 86 -16.26 -0.67 -2.97
C ALA A 86 -14.90 -0.20 -3.50
N LEU A 87 -14.18 0.68 -2.81
CA LEU A 87 -12.85 1.12 -3.26
C LEU A 87 -11.77 0.03 -3.14
N LYS A 88 -11.93 -0.95 -2.26
CA LYS A 88 -10.93 -2.00 -2.06
C LYS A 88 -10.83 -2.94 -3.27
N LEU A 89 -9.63 -3.06 -3.83
CA LEU A 89 -9.32 -4.03 -4.87
C LEU A 89 -9.43 -5.46 -4.30
N ARG A 90 -10.32 -6.25 -4.90
CA ARG A 90 -10.46 -7.69 -4.61
C ARG A 90 -9.69 -8.49 -5.63
N VAL A 91 -8.48 -8.91 -5.27
CA VAL A 91 -7.68 -9.81 -6.12
C VAL A 91 -8.43 -11.13 -6.30
N THR A 92 -8.62 -11.56 -7.54
CA THR A 92 -9.31 -12.82 -7.89
C THR A 92 -8.32 -13.87 -8.39
N ASN A 93 -8.84 -15.04 -8.77
CA ASN A 93 -8.00 -16.09 -9.36
C ASN A 93 -7.65 -15.80 -10.82
N SER A 94 -8.46 -14.98 -11.50
CA SER A 94 -8.15 -14.45 -12.82
C SER A 94 -7.09 -13.37 -12.70
N GLN A 95 -6.23 -13.24 -13.72
CA GLN A 95 -5.31 -12.12 -13.80
C GLN A 95 -6.10 -10.82 -13.96
N GLN A 96 -5.69 -9.80 -13.23
CA GLN A 96 -6.24 -8.45 -13.30
C GLN A 96 -5.10 -7.50 -13.60
N LEU A 97 -5.29 -6.62 -14.58
CA LEU A 97 -4.31 -5.62 -14.95
C LEU A 97 -4.45 -4.39 -14.04
N ILE A 98 -3.34 -3.99 -13.41
CA ILE A 98 -3.29 -2.80 -12.58
C ILE A 98 -2.10 -1.90 -12.92
N LYS A 99 -2.23 -0.62 -12.59
CA LYS A 99 -1.14 0.34 -12.53
C LYS A 99 -1.03 0.92 -11.13
N ILE A 100 0.15 0.91 -10.53
CA ILE A 100 0.37 1.56 -9.23
C ILE A 100 0.51 3.06 -9.46
N LEU A 101 -0.17 3.88 -8.64
CA LEU A 101 -0.24 5.33 -8.84
C LEU A 101 0.79 6.12 -8.02
N GLN A 102 1.50 5.46 -7.11
CA GLN A 102 2.50 6.04 -6.20
C GLN A 102 3.70 5.10 -6.03
N ASP A 103 4.89 5.66 -5.85
CA ASP A 103 6.13 4.92 -5.63
C ASP A 103 6.23 4.24 -4.25
N ALA A 104 5.37 4.64 -3.30
CA ALA A 104 5.30 4.14 -1.94
C ALA A 104 3.85 3.87 -1.49
N PRO A 105 3.62 3.00 -0.48
CA PRO A 105 2.30 2.83 0.11
C PRO A 105 1.87 4.12 0.83
N PHE A 106 0.59 4.49 0.72
CA PHE A 106 0.06 5.67 1.40
C PHE A 106 -0.25 5.41 2.89
N ASP A 107 -0.48 4.16 3.28
CA ASP A 107 -0.65 3.74 4.68
C ASP A 107 0.01 2.38 4.91
N SER A 108 0.54 2.17 6.11
CA SER A 108 1.16 0.93 6.55
C SER A 108 0.92 0.72 8.04
N PHE A 109 0.40 -0.45 8.42
CA PHE A 109 -0.01 -0.72 9.80
C PHE A 109 -0.06 -2.21 10.14
N GLY A 110 -0.08 -2.50 11.44
CA GLY A 110 -0.44 -3.83 11.96
C GLY A 110 -1.95 -3.93 12.17
N LEU A 111 -2.55 -5.07 11.82
CA LEU A 111 -3.95 -5.39 12.05
C LEU A 111 -4.09 -6.68 12.87
N HIS A 112 -4.78 -6.60 14.00
CA HIS A 112 -5.26 -7.75 14.75
C HIS A 112 -6.61 -8.19 14.18
N TYR A 113 -6.79 -9.49 13.96
CA TYR A 113 -8.08 -10.08 13.62
C TYR A 113 -8.44 -11.12 14.68
N VAL A 114 -9.31 -10.73 15.61
CA VAL A 114 -9.71 -11.53 16.78
C VAL A 114 -10.90 -12.40 16.38
N GLN A 115 -10.70 -13.72 16.29
CA GLN A 115 -11.69 -14.66 15.76
C GLN A 115 -12.76 -15.02 16.79
N GLU A 116 -12.37 -14.97 18.07
CA GLU A 116 -13.12 -15.30 19.27
C GLU A 116 -14.32 -14.35 19.46
N ILE A 117 -14.23 -13.11 18.96
CA ILE A 117 -15.34 -12.15 18.98
C ILE A 117 -16.45 -12.62 18.02
N LYS A 118 -17.47 -13.29 18.56
CA LYS A 118 -18.60 -13.80 17.76
C LYS A 118 -19.46 -12.67 17.17
N THR A 119 -19.67 -11.57 17.88
CA THR A 119 -20.52 -10.44 17.46
C THR A 119 -19.77 -9.10 17.45
N GLY A 120 -19.95 -8.31 16.38
CA GLY A 120 -19.36 -6.98 16.24
C GLY A 120 -18.05 -6.94 15.46
N LYS A 121 -17.25 -5.89 15.70
CA LYS A 121 -15.98 -5.61 15.02
C LYS A 121 -14.90 -6.59 15.47
N ARG A 122 -14.25 -7.26 14.51
CA ARG A 122 -13.17 -8.26 14.75
C ARG A 122 -11.78 -7.75 14.40
N SER A 123 -11.67 -6.65 13.65
CA SER A 123 -10.42 -6.13 13.12
C SER A 123 -9.98 -4.87 13.87
N PHE A 124 -8.80 -4.87 14.47
CA PHE A 124 -8.27 -3.75 15.25
C PHE A 124 -6.89 -3.34 14.74
N ARG A 125 -6.70 -2.05 14.47
CA ARG A 125 -5.36 -1.51 14.16
C ARG A 125 -4.49 -1.63 15.41
N CYS A 126 -3.30 -2.21 15.24
CA CYS A 126 -2.32 -2.42 16.30
C CYS A 126 -1.83 -1.08 16.87
N GLY A 127 -1.68 -1.03 18.19
CA GLY A 127 -1.17 0.15 18.91
C GLY A 127 0.35 0.34 18.82
N GLY A 128 1.08 -0.55 18.13
CA GLY A 128 2.54 -0.53 18.10
C GLY A 128 3.15 -1.12 19.36
N ASP A 129 4.13 -0.43 19.94
CA ASP A 129 4.97 -0.93 21.05
C ASP A 129 4.26 -1.07 22.40
N SER A 130 3.01 -0.61 22.52
CA SER A 130 2.21 -0.69 23.75
C SER A 130 0.82 -1.26 23.46
N CYS A 131 0.77 -2.28 22.60
CA CYS A 131 -0.47 -2.88 22.16
C CYS A 131 -0.91 -3.98 23.13
N PRO A 132 -2.01 -3.81 23.89
CA PRO A 132 -2.47 -4.82 24.85
C PRO A 132 -2.72 -6.19 24.23
N LEU A 133 -3.21 -6.22 22.97
CA LEU A 133 -3.41 -7.48 22.26
C LEU A 133 -2.09 -8.21 21.96
N CYS A 134 -1.00 -7.49 21.70
CA CYS A 134 0.32 -8.09 21.54
C CYS A 134 0.89 -8.54 22.88
N ASP A 135 0.83 -7.65 23.88
CA ASP A 135 1.59 -7.78 25.12
C ASP A 135 0.93 -8.75 26.11
N ASP A 136 -0.40 -8.73 26.19
CA ASP A 136 -1.15 -9.48 27.20
C ASP A 136 -1.67 -10.82 26.68
N LEU A 137 -1.85 -10.96 25.35
CA LEU A 137 -2.47 -12.14 24.72
C LEU A 137 -1.58 -12.84 23.68
N ASP A 138 -0.34 -12.36 23.46
CA ASP A 138 0.52 -12.85 22.37
C ASP A 138 -0.17 -12.84 20.98
N HIS A 139 -1.20 -11.99 20.80
CA HIS A 139 -1.98 -11.96 19.58
C HIS A 139 -1.27 -11.06 18.55
N TYR A 140 -0.32 -11.60 17.81
CA TYR A 140 0.49 -10.82 16.86
C TYR A 140 -0.31 -10.21 15.70
N ALA A 141 -0.08 -8.93 15.44
CA ALA A 141 -0.70 -8.20 14.33
C ALA A 141 -0.13 -8.60 12.97
N ARG A 142 -1.01 -8.74 11.96
CA ARG A 142 -0.59 -8.86 10.56
C ARG A 142 -0.15 -7.50 10.03
N LYS A 143 1.06 -7.42 9.49
CA LYS A 143 1.57 -6.21 8.83
C LYS A 143 0.99 -6.08 7.42
N LEU A 144 0.40 -4.93 7.13
CA LEU A 144 -0.24 -4.56 5.87
C LEU A 144 0.32 -3.22 5.36
N ALA A 145 0.32 -3.07 4.04
CA ALA A 145 0.61 -1.83 3.34
C ALA A 145 -0.49 -1.60 2.29
N LEU A 146 -0.88 -0.35 2.07
CA LEU A 146 -1.94 0.02 1.14
C LEU A 146 -1.41 0.91 0.02
N PHE A 147 -1.80 0.60 -1.22
CA PHE A 147 -1.42 1.33 -2.41
C PHE A 147 -2.65 1.84 -3.14
N ASN A 148 -2.55 3.05 -3.72
CA ASN A 148 -3.50 3.51 -4.72
C ASN A 148 -3.13 2.88 -6.07
N VAL A 149 -4.11 2.28 -6.73
CA VAL A 149 -3.94 1.62 -8.02
C VAL A 149 -5.04 2.02 -8.99
N ALA A 150 -4.73 2.04 -10.28
CA ALA A 150 -5.72 1.99 -11.34
C ALA A 150 -5.95 0.52 -11.71
N LEU A 151 -7.18 0.03 -11.60
CA LEU A 151 -7.60 -1.28 -12.06
C LEU A 151 -8.24 -1.13 -13.44
N PHE A 152 -7.80 -1.91 -14.41
CA PHE A 152 -8.49 -1.99 -15.69
C PHE A 152 -9.75 -2.87 -15.57
N ASN A 153 -10.89 -2.34 -16.02
CA ASN A 153 -12.16 -3.04 -16.04
C ASN A 153 -12.48 -3.50 -17.47
N GLU A 154 -12.29 -4.79 -17.74
CA GLU A 154 -12.54 -5.40 -19.06
C GLU A 154 -13.98 -5.22 -19.56
N SER A 155 -14.96 -5.08 -18.66
CA SER A 155 -16.37 -4.94 -19.06
C SER A 155 -16.72 -3.54 -19.55
N THR A 156 -16.06 -2.51 -19.02
CA THR A 156 -16.30 -1.12 -19.41
C THR A 156 -15.19 -0.56 -20.31
N ASN A 157 -14.06 -1.27 -20.43
CA ASN A 157 -12.85 -0.81 -21.08
C ASN A 157 -12.31 0.50 -20.48
N GLU A 158 -12.41 0.64 -19.15
CA GLU A 158 -12.03 1.86 -18.42
C GLU A 158 -11.10 1.54 -17.24
N TRP A 159 -10.29 2.53 -16.86
CA TRP A 159 -9.43 2.48 -15.69
C TRP A 159 -10.12 3.08 -14.46
N GLU A 160 -10.19 2.31 -13.37
CA GLU A 160 -10.87 2.70 -12.14
C GLU A 160 -9.89 2.81 -10.96
N HIS A 161 -10.03 3.86 -10.16
CA HIS A 161 -9.26 3.99 -8.91
C HIS A 161 -9.71 2.95 -7.89
N ARG A 162 -8.74 2.22 -7.33
CA ARG A 162 -8.93 1.26 -6.24
C ARG A 162 -7.81 1.36 -5.22
N VAL A 163 -8.07 0.84 -4.02
CA VAL A 163 -7.07 0.66 -2.96
C VAL A 163 -6.69 -0.80 -2.86
N TRP A 164 -5.41 -1.09 -3.03
CA TRP A 164 -4.87 -2.43 -2.94
C TRP A 164 -4.23 -2.68 -1.58
N GLU A 165 -4.77 -3.67 -0.86
CA GLU A 165 -4.20 -4.14 0.39
C GLU A 165 -3.18 -5.24 0.17
N VAL A 166 -1.96 -4.99 0.64
CA VAL A 166 -0.79 -5.80 0.38
C VAL A 166 -0.18 -6.31 1.68
N GLY A 167 0.02 -7.63 1.76
CA GLY A 167 0.78 -8.25 2.85
C GLY A 167 2.29 -8.18 2.64
N VAL A 168 3.06 -8.45 3.70
CA VAL A 168 4.53 -8.33 3.73
C VAL A 168 5.25 -8.99 2.54
N LYS A 169 4.83 -10.19 2.11
CA LYS A 169 5.50 -10.92 1.02
C LYS A 169 5.46 -10.13 -0.30
N ILE A 170 4.27 -9.67 -0.71
CA ILE A 170 4.11 -8.87 -1.92
C ILE A 170 4.70 -7.47 -1.72
N GLY A 171 4.55 -6.86 -0.54
CA GLY A 171 5.14 -5.56 -0.24
C GLY A 171 6.67 -5.56 -0.40
N ARG A 172 7.35 -6.64 0.00
CA ARG A 172 8.80 -6.81 -0.25
C ARG A 172 9.14 -6.95 -1.72
N LYS A 173 8.33 -7.67 -2.51
CA LYS A 173 8.51 -7.77 -3.97
C LYS A 173 8.38 -6.39 -4.62
N LEU A 174 7.35 -5.62 -4.25
CA LEU A 174 7.13 -4.26 -4.74
C LEU A 174 8.29 -3.33 -4.37
N LYS A 175 8.74 -3.35 -3.11
CA LYS A 175 9.91 -2.58 -2.68
C LYS A 175 11.16 -2.92 -3.49
N ALA A 176 11.42 -4.20 -3.74
CA ALA A 176 12.57 -4.63 -4.55
C ALA A 176 12.49 -4.15 -6.01
N ILE A 177 11.27 -4.07 -6.58
CA ILE A 177 11.05 -3.49 -7.92
C ILE A 177 11.27 -1.98 -7.89
N ASN A 178 10.78 -1.30 -6.86
CA ASN A 178 10.94 0.15 -6.69
C ASN A 178 12.41 0.57 -6.55
N ASP A 179 13.16 -0.17 -5.75
CA ASP A 179 14.57 0.13 -5.44
C ASP A 179 15.52 -0.21 -6.61
N ASP A 180 15.07 -1.02 -7.60
CA ASP A 180 15.86 -1.37 -8.78
C ASP A 180 15.86 -0.19 -9.78
N PRO A 181 17.02 0.43 -10.08
CA PRO A 181 17.10 1.59 -10.97
C PRO A 181 16.59 1.35 -12.40
N LYS A 182 16.53 0.08 -12.84
CA LYS A 182 16.05 -0.28 -14.18
C LYS A 182 14.53 -0.49 -14.21
N ARG A 183 13.96 -0.97 -13.10
CA ARG A 183 12.55 -1.38 -13.02
C ARG A 183 11.69 -0.34 -12.34
N GLY A 184 12.21 0.34 -11.32
CA GLY A 184 11.53 1.41 -10.60
C GLY A 184 11.52 2.74 -11.36
N PRO A 185 10.79 3.74 -10.83
CA PRO A 185 9.89 3.65 -9.66
C PRO A 185 8.59 2.86 -9.98
N LEU A 186 7.81 2.48 -8.96
CA LEU A 186 6.57 1.69 -9.16
C LEU A 186 5.49 2.41 -9.95
N ASP A 187 5.46 3.74 -9.89
CA ASP A 187 4.48 4.61 -10.54
C ASP A 187 4.89 5.06 -11.95
N LYS A 188 5.99 4.52 -12.47
CA LYS A 188 6.51 4.81 -13.80
C LYS A 188 5.44 4.64 -14.88
N ASP A 189 5.34 5.59 -15.80
CA ASP A 189 4.25 5.67 -16.78
C ASP A 189 4.09 4.40 -17.63
N ASN A 190 5.20 3.75 -18.01
CA ASN A 190 5.19 2.55 -18.85
C ASN A 190 5.24 1.21 -18.09
N LEU A 191 5.02 1.24 -16.77
CA LEU A 191 5.02 0.06 -15.91
C LEU A 191 3.60 -0.28 -15.45
N TYR A 192 3.21 -1.52 -15.69
CA TYR A 192 1.94 -2.12 -15.30
C TYR A 192 2.20 -3.46 -14.61
N PHE A 193 1.17 -4.00 -13.98
CA PHE A 193 1.27 -5.28 -13.28
C PHE A 193 0.04 -6.14 -13.55
N ALA A 194 0.29 -7.41 -13.81
CA ALA A 194 -0.73 -8.45 -13.78
C ALA A 194 -0.72 -9.08 -12.38
N ILE A 195 -1.88 -9.10 -11.73
CA ILE A 195 -2.05 -9.67 -10.40
C ILE A 195 -3.12 -10.75 -10.41
N SER A 196 -2.85 -11.84 -9.71
CA SER A 196 -3.83 -12.88 -9.43
C SER A 196 -3.52 -13.55 -8.11
N LYS A 197 -4.41 -14.43 -7.65
CA LYS A 197 -4.14 -15.29 -6.50
C LYS A 197 -4.55 -16.73 -6.77
N THR A 198 -3.86 -17.67 -6.14
CA THR A 198 -4.24 -19.08 -6.12
C THR A 198 -4.43 -19.55 -4.67
N GLY A 199 -5.11 -20.68 -4.48
CA GLY A 199 -5.38 -21.24 -3.15
C GLY A 199 -6.60 -20.63 -2.46
N LYS A 200 -6.90 -21.11 -1.24
CA LYS A 200 -8.06 -20.69 -0.44
C LYS A 200 -7.66 -20.50 1.02
N GLY A 201 -8.20 -19.48 1.67
CA GLY A 201 -7.97 -19.22 3.09
C GLY A 201 -6.50 -18.93 3.41
N THR A 202 -5.89 -19.76 4.26
CA THR A 202 -4.51 -19.60 4.72
C THR A 202 -3.46 -19.98 3.67
N SER A 203 -3.84 -20.75 2.64
CA SER A 203 -2.95 -21.17 1.55
C SER A 203 -2.97 -20.23 0.34
N THR A 204 -3.49 -19.00 0.49
CA THR A 204 -3.53 -18.05 -0.62
C THR A 204 -2.14 -17.55 -1.00
N GLU A 205 -1.74 -17.81 -2.24
CA GLU A 205 -0.54 -17.28 -2.86
C GLU A 205 -0.91 -16.18 -3.87
N TYR A 206 -0.18 -15.07 -3.86
CA TYR A 206 -0.38 -13.96 -4.77
C TYR A 206 0.70 -13.98 -5.84
N HIS A 207 0.27 -13.90 -7.09
CA HIS A 207 1.12 -13.79 -8.27
C HIS A 207 1.15 -12.34 -8.72
N LEU A 208 2.34 -11.86 -9.03
CA LEU A 208 2.59 -10.48 -9.45
C LEU A 208 3.63 -10.51 -10.56
N GLU A 209 3.21 -10.11 -11.75
CA GLU A 209 4.03 -10.06 -12.95
C GLU A 209 4.08 -8.63 -13.48
N THR A 210 5.25 -8.18 -13.94
CA THR A 210 5.39 -6.86 -14.54
C THR A 210 5.02 -6.92 -16.00
N VAL A 211 4.13 -6.04 -16.44
CA VAL A 211 3.70 -5.89 -17.83
C VAL A 211 4.23 -4.55 -18.34
N LYS A 212 4.88 -4.54 -19.51
CA LYS A 212 5.35 -3.29 -20.13
C LYS A 212 4.23 -2.72 -20.99
N ALA A 213 4.23 -1.41 -21.14
CA ALA A 213 3.23 -0.71 -21.93
C ALA A 213 3.07 -1.25 -23.37
N ARG A 214 4.20 -1.57 -24.04
CA ARG A 214 4.22 -2.15 -25.39
C ARG A 214 3.57 -3.55 -25.49
N ASP A 215 3.49 -4.28 -24.38
CA ASP A 215 2.96 -5.65 -24.32
C ASP A 215 1.45 -5.61 -23.97
N LEU A 216 0.86 -4.43 -23.70
CA LEU A 216 -0.56 -4.31 -23.33
C LEU A 216 -1.52 -4.62 -24.47
N ASP A 217 -1.28 -4.09 -25.66
CA ASP A 217 -2.12 -4.34 -26.83
C ASP A 217 -2.07 -5.83 -27.22
N GLU A 218 -0.88 -6.44 -27.22
CA GLU A 218 -0.67 -7.84 -27.62
C GLU A 218 -1.23 -8.85 -26.61
N ASP A 219 -0.95 -8.66 -25.31
CA ASP A 219 -1.30 -9.64 -24.28
C ASP A 219 -2.67 -9.38 -23.63
N TRP A 220 -3.18 -8.14 -23.70
CA TRP A 220 -4.39 -7.72 -22.97
C TRP A 220 -5.48 -7.10 -23.86
N ASP A 221 -5.21 -6.71 -25.10
CA ASP A 221 -6.14 -5.95 -25.96
C ASP A 221 -6.54 -4.61 -25.29
N VAL A 222 -5.56 -3.96 -24.66
CA VAL A 222 -5.74 -2.70 -23.90
C VAL A 222 -4.73 -1.64 -24.33
N ASP A 223 -5.21 -0.44 -24.61
CA ASP A 223 -4.34 0.72 -24.85
C ASP A 223 -3.65 1.20 -23.57
N GLU A 224 -2.50 1.84 -23.72
CA GLU A 224 -1.84 2.53 -22.61
C GLU A 224 -2.80 3.55 -21.96
N ILE A 225 -2.75 3.68 -20.63
CA ILE A 225 -3.57 4.66 -19.93
C ILE A 225 -3.24 6.07 -20.44
N ASP A 226 -4.26 6.78 -20.94
CA ASP A 226 -4.03 8.11 -21.46
C ASP A 226 -3.69 9.09 -20.33
N SER A 227 -2.91 10.12 -20.68
CA SER A 227 -2.44 11.12 -19.70
C SER A 227 -3.55 11.84 -18.94
N LYS A 228 -4.73 12.03 -19.56
CA LYS A 228 -5.86 12.71 -18.92
C LYS A 228 -6.49 11.79 -17.87
N THR A 229 -6.74 10.53 -18.22
CA THR A 229 -7.25 9.53 -17.26
C THR A 229 -6.28 9.32 -16.11
N LEU A 230 -4.98 9.21 -16.39
CA LEU A 230 -3.96 9.09 -15.35
C LEU A 230 -3.96 10.29 -14.40
N THR A 231 -4.13 11.51 -14.92
CA THR A 231 -4.20 12.74 -14.11
C THR A 231 -5.44 12.72 -13.22
N THR A 232 -6.62 12.42 -13.77
CA THR A 232 -7.87 12.29 -13.01
C THR A 232 -7.75 11.26 -11.89
N LEU A 233 -7.14 10.10 -12.17
CA LEU A 233 -6.94 9.06 -11.16
C LEU A 233 -5.96 9.48 -10.06
N LYS A 234 -4.93 10.27 -10.41
CA LYS A 234 -3.97 10.83 -9.44
C LYS A 234 -4.59 11.91 -8.55
N GLU A 235 -5.63 12.62 -9.00
CA GLU A 235 -6.34 13.62 -8.19
C GLU A 235 -7.25 12.99 -7.11
N VAL A 236 -7.74 11.78 -7.36
CA VAL A 236 -8.67 11.07 -6.43
C VAL A 236 -7.97 10.06 -5.52
N ILE A 237 -6.63 10.07 -5.46
CA ILE A 237 -5.89 9.12 -4.61
C ILE A 237 -6.22 9.29 -3.14
N TYR A 238 -6.20 8.16 -2.42
CA TYR A 238 -6.38 8.15 -0.98
C TYR A 238 -5.07 8.51 -0.28
N THR A 239 -5.12 9.46 0.66
CA THR A 239 -3.94 9.90 1.43
C THR A 239 -4.14 9.79 2.94
N ASP A 240 -5.38 9.60 3.38
CA ASP A 240 -5.69 9.47 4.79
C ASP A 240 -5.40 8.05 5.31
N PRO A 241 -5.32 7.87 6.64
CA PRO A 241 -5.27 6.54 7.24
C PRO A 241 -6.52 5.73 6.85
N TRP A 242 -6.31 4.53 6.31
CA TRP A 242 -7.42 3.70 5.80
C TRP A 242 -8.26 3.11 6.93
N GLU A 243 -7.60 2.56 7.95
CA GLU A 243 -8.26 2.05 9.14
C GLU A 243 -8.22 3.05 10.29
N ARG A 244 -9.33 3.13 11.03
CA ARG A 244 -9.41 3.92 12.27
C ARG A 244 -8.40 3.38 13.28
N PHE A 245 -7.66 4.28 13.92
CA PHE A 245 -6.82 3.93 15.06
C PHE A 245 -7.67 3.39 16.21
N SER A 246 -7.32 2.21 16.71
CA SER A 246 -7.91 1.66 17.94
C SER A 246 -7.34 2.43 19.12
N SER A 247 -8.18 2.89 20.05
CA SER A 247 -7.65 3.52 21.27
C SER A 247 -7.06 2.46 22.21
N PRO A 248 -6.08 2.81 23.06
CA PRO A 248 -5.55 1.87 24.05
C PRO A 248 -6.65 1.29 24.95
N GLN A 249 -7.66 2.09 25.32
CA GLN A 249 -8.79 1.63 26.13
C GLN A 249 -9.68 0.65 25.36
N GLU A 250 -9.89 0.85 24.07
CA GLU A 250 -10.64 -0.09 23.22
C GLU A 250 -9.93 -1.45 23.16
N LEU A 251 -8.62 -1.45 22.94
CA LEU A 251 -7.83 -2.69 22.89
C LEU A 251 -7.85 -3.41 24.24
N LYS A 252 -7.71 -2.70 25.37
CA LYS A 252 -7.82 -3.29 26.72
C LYS A 252 -9.19 -3.92 26.99
N ARG A 253 -10.28 -3.30 26.53
CA ARG A 253 -11.63 -3.89 26.65
C ARG A 253 -11.75 -5.17 25.85
N VAL A 254 -11.13 -5.24 24.68
CA VAL A 254 -11.07 -6.48 23.89
C VAL A 254 -10.31 -7.55 24.65
N VAL A 255 -9.13 -7.23 25.19
CA VAL A 255 -8.34 -8.18 26.01
C VAL A 255 -9.15 -8.72 27.18
N HIS A 256 -9.77 -7.83 27.95
CA HIS A 256 -10.58 -8.21 29.11
C HIS A 256 -11.71 -9.17 28.73
N ARG A 257 -12.45 -8.85 27.67
CA ARG A 257 -13.53 -9.70 27.17
C ARG A 257 -13.05 -11.10 26.82
N LEU A 258 -11.90 -11.22 26.15
CA LEU A 258 -11.36 -12.50 25.74
C LEU A 258 -10.93 -13.36 26.95
N LEU A 259 -10.32 -12.73 27.96
CA LEU A 259 -9.89 -13.43 29.17
C LEU A 259 -11.05 -13.86 30.06
N GLU A 260 -12.15 -13.10 30.10
CA GLU A 260 -13.35 -13.48 30.87
C GLU A 260 -14.14 -14.60 30.17
N ASP A 261 -14.33 -14.50 28.86
CA ASP A 261 -15.05 -15.51 28.07
C ASP A 261 -14.36 -16.90 28.16
N ASP A 262 -13.03 -16.95 28.36
CA ASP A 262 -12.28 -18.19 28.55
C ASP A 262 -12.53 -18.87 29.92
N THR A 263 -13.04 -18.15 30.92
CA THR A 263 -13.22 -18.68 32.29
C THR A 263 -14.58 -19.32 32.55
N GLU A 264 -15.57 -19.14 31.68
CA GLU A 264 -16.93 -19.67 31.87
C GLU A 264 -17.13 -21.09 31.26
N GLU A 265 -16.16 -21.64 30.53
CA GLU A 265 -16.29 -22.96 29.87
C GLU A 265 -15.75 -24.15 30.69
N ASP A 266 -15.14 -23.94 31.86
CA ASP A 266 -14.48 -24.98 32.68
C ASP A 266 -15.34 -25.54 33.86
N ASP A 267 -16.59 -25.09 34.03
CA ASP A 267 -17.44 -25.43 35.19
C ASP A 267 -18.63 -26.39 34.89
N GLU A 268 -18.66 -27.10 33.75
CA GLU A 268 -19.65 -28.16 33.42
C GLU A 268 -19.03 -29.57 33.32
#